data_AF-A0A4V6I7M2-F1
#
_entry.id   AF-A0A4V6I7M2-F1
#
_cell.length_a   1.000
_cell.length_b   1.000
_cell.length_c   1.000
_cell.angle_alpha   90.00
_cell.angle_beta   90.00
_cell.angle_gamma   90.00
#
_symmetry.space_group_name_H-M   'P 1'
#
loop_
_entity.id
_entity.type
_entity.pdbx_description
1 polymer ?
#
loop_
_entity_poly.entity_id
_entity_poly.type
_entity_poly.pdbx_seq_one_letter_code
_entity_poly.pdbx_strand_id
1 'polypeptide(L)'
;MESWCMLQDECRTITNASIEVLLDFTRPDGQRTRPLLVDGKRLYVDEHYISVWSPILRAWCIECPDRELILANVQYDHILEMLHTIHPTYKEIDDQTVHILLPIAFDYQMEGLLHRCECFLVNHRMPLLEKIWLADRYKLDRLLVLCLREIRPNHRFDLTGSRYHALSDRVKVFLLERLHGNTAPEEIPEPPIDLEYFQRSTDLNFASIRAKSGRIYYVNPYYIAAWSNLFQVSFFPDLHI
;
A
#
# COMPACT_ATOMS: atom_id res chain seq x y z
N MET A 1 49.05 32.33 -20.50
CA MET A 1 47.94 32.53 -21.47
C MET A 1 47.76 31.23 -22.24
N GLU A 2 47.41 30.11 -21.61
CA GLU A 2 46.32 29.89 -20.65
C GLU A 2 44.96 30.36 -21.18
N SER A 3 44.10 29.34 -21.33
CA SER A 3 42.75 29.28 -20.81
C SER A 3 41.60 29.60 -21.77
N TRP A 4 40.60 28.71 -21.68
CA TRP A 4 39.21 28.84 -22.18
C TRP A 4 38.91 28.34 -23.60
N CYS A 5 39.01 27.01 -23.80
CA CYS A 5 38.01 26.25 -24.56
C CYS A 5 37.95 24.83 -23.95
N MET A 6 37.50 24.81 -22.70
CA MET A 6 37.11 23.62 -21.95
C MET A 6 35.77 23.11 -22.48
N LEU A 7 35.69 21.78 -22.61
CA LEU A 7 34.54 20.96 -22.21
C LEU A 7 33.19 21.34 -22.85
N GLN A 8 32.92 20.78 -24.03
CA GLN A 8 31.54 20.45 -24.39
C GLN A 8 31.31 18.98 -24.02
N ASP A 9 30.61 18.82 -22.91
CA ASP A 9 30.25 17.59 -22.24
C ASP A 9 29.73 16.52 -23.19
N GLU A 10 30.36 15.34 -23.11
CA GLU A 10 29.70 14.07 -23.41
C GLU A 10 28.50 13.93 -22.46
N CYS A 11 27.32 14.37 -22.89
CA CYS A 11 26.08 14.05 -22.22
C CYS A 11 25.77 12.57 -22.46
N ARG A 12 26.44 11.71 -21.68
CA ARG A 12 26.07 10.30 -21.55
C ARG A 12 24.70 10.29 -20.91
N THR A 13 23.69 9.92 -21.69
CA THR A 13 22.37 9.54 -21.20
C THR A 13 22.57 8.46 -20.15
N ILE A 14 22.51 8.85 -18.87
CA ILE A 14 22.36 7.91 -17.76
C ILE A 14 20.94 7.38 -17.89
N THR A 15 20.79 6.23 -18.53
CA THR A 15 19.58 5.44 -18.40
C THR A 15 19.40 5.14 -16.92
N ASN A 16 18.26 5.51 -16.35
CA ASN A 16 17.84 5.13 -15.00
C ASN A 16 17.93 3.59 -14.86
N ALA A 17 19.08 3.10 -14.39
CA ALA A 17 19.25 1.71 -14.03
C ALA A 17 18.73 1.57 -12.59
N SER A 18 17.43 1.35 -12.43
CA SER A 18 16.87 0.86 -11.18
C SER A 18 17.52 -0.50 -10.88
N ILE A 19 18.16 -0.64 -9.74
CA ILE A 19 18.61 -1.95 -9.26
C ILE A 19 17.33 -2.74 -8.95
N GLU A 20 16.94 -3.66 -9.83
CA GLU A 20 15.88 -4.61 -9.54
C GLU A 20 16.41 -5.62 -8.51
N VAL A 21 16.05 -5.41 -7.24
CA VAL A 21 16.35 -6.35 -6.16
C VAL A 21 15.29 -7.45 -6.21
N LEU A 22 15.57 -8.53 -6.93
CA LEU A 22 14.71 -9.72 -6.94
C LEU A 22 15.00 -10.58 -5.69
N LEU A 23 14.00 -10.74 -4.83
CA LEU A 23 14.08 -11.61 -3.66
C LEU A 23 13.55 -13.01 -3.98
N ASP A 24 14.39 -14.03 -3.82
CA ASP A 24 13.94 -15.42 -3.89
C ASP A 24 13.27 -15.80 -2.54
N PHE A 25 11.99 -16.17 -2.59
CA PHE A 25 11.22 -16.65 -1.44
C PHE A 25 11.05 -18.18 -1.46
N THR A 26 11.57 -18.89 -2.46
CA THR A 26 11.36 -20.34 -2.63
C THR A 26 12.27 -21.19 -1.75
N ARG A 27 13.29 -20.57 -1.13
CA ARG A 27 14.29 -21.22 -0.28
C ARG A 27 14.49 -20.39 0.98
N PRO A 28 14.77 -21.04 2.13
CA PRO A 28 15.14 -20.31 3.33
C PRO A 28 16.52 -19.67 3.16
N ASP A 29 16.73 -18.55 3.82
CA ASP A 29 18.04 -17.92 3.95
C ASP A 29 18.31 -17.49 5.40
N GLY A 30 19.36 -16.68 5.63
CA GLY A 30 19.75 -16.24 6.97
C GLY A 30 18.72 -15.37 7.70
N GLN A 31 17.73 -14.81 6.99
CA GLN A 31 16.70 -13.94 7.56
C GLN A 31 15.29 -14.55 7.43
N ARG A 32 15.00 -15.13 6.28
CA ARG A 32 13.69 -15.67 5.88
C ARG A 32 13.72 -17.18 6.06
N THR A 33 13.37 -17.62 7.26
CA THR A 33 13.39 -19.04 7.63
C THR A 33 11.98 -19.61 7.83
N ARG A 34 10.97 -18.76 7.96
CA ARG A 34 9.61 -19.16 8.31
C ARG A 34 8.86 -19.72 7.10
N PRO A 35 8.41 -20.98 7.11
CA PRO A 35 7.62 -21.53 6.01
C PRO A 35 6.18 -20.99 6.02
N LEU A 36 5.78 -20.45 4.88
CA LEU A 36 4.44 -20.01 4.51
C LEU A 36 3.93 -20.94 3.39
N LEU A 37 2.96 -21.79 3.70
CA LEU A 37 2.37 -22.75 2.79
C LEU A 37 1.17 -22.13 2.05
N VAL A 38 1.26 -22.07 0.73
CA VAL A 38 0.23 -21.53 -0.17
C VAL A 38 0.04 -22.47 -1.35
N ASP A 39 -1.19 -22.92 -1.62
CA ASP A 39 -1.49 -23.91 -2.67
C ASP A 39 -0.56 -25.15 -2.64
N GLY A 40 -0.20 -25.62 -1.44
CA GLY A 40 0.70 -26.76 -1.26
C GLY A 40 2.18 -26.49 -1.60
N LYS A 41 2.54 -25.26 -1.94
CA LYS A 41 3.92 -24.81 -2.19
C LYS A 41 4.41 -23.94 -1.03
N ARG A 42 5.70 -24.01 -0.72
CA ARG A 42 6.32 -23.25 0.37
C ARG A 42 6.98 -21.98 -0.15
N LEU A 43 6.71 -20.89 0.54
CA LEU A 43 7.48 -19.64 0.53
C LEU A 43 8.16 -19.49 1.90
N TYR A 44 9.30 -18.81 1.95
CA TYR A 44 10.06 -18.57 3.17
C TYR A 44 10.11 -17.08 3.47
N VAL A 45 9.67 -16.70 4.67
CA VAL A 45 9.50 -15.30 5.07
C VAL A 45 10.19 -15.03 6.41
N ASP A 46 10.37 -13.74 6.72
CA ASP A 46 10.71 -13.26 8.05
C ASP A 46 9.38 -12.96 8.77
N GLU A 47 9.10 -13.71 9.84
CA GLU A 47 7.83 -13.60 10.58
C GLU A 47 7.65 -12.23 11.23
N HIS A 48 8.74 -11.60 11.68
CA HIS A 48 8.69 -10.27 12.28
C HIS A 48 8.38 -9.24 11.20
N TYR A 49 8.99 -9.37 10.02
CA TYR A 49 8.75 -8.46 8.89
C TYR A 49 7.29 -8.52 8.40
N ILE A 50 6.75 -9.70 8.10
CA ILE A 50 5.35 -9.81 7.64
C ILE A 50 4.36 -9.38 8.73
N SER A 51 4.71 -9.56 10.01
CA SER A 51 3.90 -9.10 11.13
C SER A 51 3.76 -7.57 11.11
N VAL A 52 4.81 -6.83 10.72
CA VAL A 52 4.75 -5.37 10.60
C VAL A 52 3.64 -4.95 9.64
N TRP A 53 3.50 -5.67 8.54
CA TRP A 53 2.54 -5.34 7.49
C TRP A 53 1.13 -5.83 7.78
N SER A 54 0.95 -6.85 8.62
CA SER A 54 -0.37 -7.44 8.88
C SER A 54 -0.54 -7.83 10.35
N PRO A 55 -1.53 -7.26 11.06
CA PRO A 55 -1.89 -7.73 12.40
C PRO A 55 -2.46 -9.15 12.38
N ILE A 56 -3.12 -9.56 11.29
CA ILE A 56 -3.64 -10.92 11.10
C ILE A 56 -2.50 -11.93 11.02
N LEU A 57 -1.51 -11.69 10.16
CA LEU A 57 -0.36 -12.58 10.03
C LEU A 57 0.47 -12.62 11.31
N ARG A 58 0.59 -11.49 12.01
CA ARG A 58 1.22 -11.44 13.35
C ARG A 58 0.53 -12.37 14.33
N ALA A 59 -0.79 -12.27 14.46
CA ALA A 59 -1.55 -13.11 15.38
C ALA A 59 -1.28 -14.59 15.08
N TRP A 60 -1.26 -14.99 13.81
CA TRP A 60 -0.93 -16.36 13.42
C TRP A 60 0.51 -16.77 13.74
N CYS A 61 1.49 -15.89 13.56
CA CYS A 61 2.87 -16.18 13.97
C CYS A 61 2.96 -16.46 15.48
N ILE A 62 2.23 -15.69 16.30
CA ILE A 62 2.18 -15.85 17.76
C ILE A 62 1.44 -17.12 18.17
N GLU A 63 0.30 -17.41 17.53
CA GLU A 63 -0.54 -18.57 17.88
C GLU A 63 0.10 -19.90 17.45
N CYS A 64 0.92 -19.88 16.40
CA CYS A 64 1.48 -21.08 15.79
C CYS A 64 3.02 -21.07 15.74
N PRO A 65 3.77 -20.85 16.83
CA PRO A 65 5.20 -20.53 16.78
C PRO A 65 6.10 -21.62 16.16
N ASP A 66 5.71 -22.90 16.22
CA ASP A 66 6.52 -24.00 15.65
C ASP A 66 5.90 -24.65 14.41
N ARG A 67 4.89 -24.01 13.80
CA ARG A 67 4.14 -24.59 12.66
C ARG A 67 4.30 -23.76 11.38
N GLU A 68 4.13 -24.43 10.24
CA GLU A 68 3.99 -23.74 8.97
C GLU A 68 2.75 -22.85 8.99
N LEU A 69 2.90 -21.61 8.53
CA LEU A 69 1.77 -20.70 8.35
C LEU A 69 1.03 -21.12 7.09
N ILE A 70 -0.26 -21.46 7.18
CA ILE A 70 -1.02 -21.96 6.03
C ILE A 70 -1.99 -20.88 5.57
N LEU A 71 -1.80 -20.37 4.35
CA LEU A 71 -2.77 -19.48 3.72
C LEU A 71 -3.68 -20.32 2.81
N ALA A 72 -4.93 -20.50 3.25
CA ALA A 72 -5.95 -21.18 2.46
C ALA A 72 -6.71 -20.20 1.56
N ASN A 73 -7.26 -20.70 0.45
CA ASN A 73 -8.10 -19.94 -0.49
C ASN A 73 -7.42 -18.72 -1.15
N VAL A 74 -6.09 -18.70 -1.21
CA VAL A 74 -5.30 -17.67 -1.90
C VAL A 74 -4.35 -18.34 -2.88
N GLN A 75 -4.10 -17.67 -4.01
CA GLN A 75 -3.25 -18.22 -5.05
C GLN A 75 -1.77 -17.98 -4.73
N TYR A 76 -0.93 -18.98 -4.99
CA TYR A 76 0.52 -18.89 -4.77
C TYR A 76 1.15 -17.64 -5.43
N ASP A 77 0.85 -17.39 -6.71
CA ASP A 77 1.45 -16.28 -7.45
C ASP A 77 1.00 -14.92 -6.90
N HIS A 78 -0.21 -14.82 -6.35
CA HIS A 78 -0.70 -13.59 -5.72
C HIS A 78 -0.02 -13.31 -4.38
N ILE A 79 0.28 -14.34 -3.60
CA ILE A 79 1.05 -14.18 -2.36
C ILE A 79 2.50 -13.82 -2.68
N LEU A 80 3.09 -14.43 -3.70
CA LEU A 80 4.42 -14.07 -4.17
C LEU A 80 4.47 -12.59 -4.64
N GLU A 81 3.45 -12.15 -5.38
CA GLU A 81 3.27 -10.76 -5.81
C GLU A 81 3.23 -9.80 -4.62
N MET A 82 2.42 -10.12 -3.60
CA MET A 82 2.34 -9.35 -2.36
C MET A 82 3.69 -9.32 -1.61
N LEU A 83 4.39 -10.45 -1.49
CA LEU A 83 5.70 -10.51 -0.83
C LEU A 83 6.73 -9.63 -1.55
N HIS A 84 6.81 -9.70 -2.88
CA HIS A 84 7.69 -8.81 -3.63
C HIS A 84 7.32 -7.34 -3.42
N THR A 85 6.03 -7.02 -3.40
CA THR A 85 5.56 -5.64 -3.24
C THR A 85 5.92 -5.07 -1.87
N ILE A 86 5.70 -5.80 -0.77
CA ILE A 86 5.93 -5.27 0.59
C ILE A 86 7.41 -5.22 0.99
N HIS A 87 8.27 -6.00 0.35
CA HIS A 87 9.70 -5.99 0.58
C HIS A 87 10.38 -4.85 -0.22
N PRO A 88 11.60 -4.43 0.17
CA PRO A 88 12.35 -3.36 -0.52
C PRO A 88 12.92 -3.83 -1.87
N THR A 89 12.05 -4.31 -2.77
CA THR A 89 12.37 -4.74 -4.15
C THR A 89 12.17 -3.61 -5.16
N TYR A 90 11.58 -2.49 -4.73
CA TYR A 90 11.11 -1.39 -5.60
C TYR A 90 10.07 -1.82 -6.63
N LYS A 91 9.37 -2.94 -6.42
CA LYS A 91 8.28 -3.35 -7.29
C LYS A 91 7.15 -2.32 -7.25
N GLU A 92 6.88 -1.74 -8.41
CA GLU A 92 5.79 -0.78 -8.62
C GLU A 92 4.45 -1.50 -8.74
N ILE A 93 3.37 -0.79 -8.37
CA ILE A 93 2.00 -1.25 -8.57
C ILE A 93 1.52 -0.74 -9.93
N ASP A 94 0.84 -1.61 -10.66
CA ASP A 94 0.27 -1.38 -11.99
C ASP A 94 -1.18 -1.87 -12.08
N ASP A 95 -1.74 -1.76 -13.28
CA ASP A 95 -3.14 -2.11 -13.59
C ASP A 95 -3.48 -3.56 -13.25
N GLN A 96 -2.54 -4.48 -13.32
CA GLN A 96 -2.78 -5.90 -13.05
C GLN A 96 -2.59 -6.21 -11.58
N THR A 97 -1.45 -5.78 -11.03
CA THR A 97 -1.04 -6.05 -9.65
C THR A 97 -1.96 -5.35 -8.65
N VAL A 98 -2.51 -4.17 -8.94
CA VAL A 98 -3.46 -3.50 -8.02
C VAL A 98 -4.69 -4.38 -7.72
N HIS A 99 -5.21 -5.08 -8.72
CA HIS A 99 -6.38 -5.97 -8.56
C HIS A 99 -6.05 -7.26 -7.80
N ILE A 100 -4.78 -7.69 -7.82
CA ILE A 100 -4.27 -8.81 -7.04
C ILE A 100 -4.05 -8.40 -5.57
N LEU A 101 -3.43 -7.24 -5.37
CA LEU A 101 -2.97 -6.77 -4.07
C LEU A 101 -4.12 -6.25 -3.20
N LEU A 102 -5.12 -5.57 -3.76
CA LEU A 102 -6.24 -5.02 -2.99
C LEU A 102 -7.00 -6.07 -2.14
N PRO A 103 -7.45 -7.21 -2.68
CA PRO A 103 -8.08 -8.27 -1.88
C PRO A 103 -7.19 -8.76 -0.74
N ILE A 104 -5.92 -9.06 -1.03
CA ILE A 104 -4.96 -9.56 -0.04
C ILE A 104 -4.74 -8.52 1.06
N ALA A 105 -4.49 -7.27 0.67
CA ALA A 105 -4.24 -6.20 1.60
C ALA A 105 -5.45 -5.94 2.51
N PHE A 106 -6.67 -6.06 1.98
CA PHE A 106 -7.88 -5.91 2.76
C PHE A 106 -8.10 -7.09 3.71
N ASP A 107 -8.05 -8.33 3.21
CA ASP A 107 -8.34 -9.54 3.98
C ASP A 107 -7.33 -9.75 5.11
N TYR A 108 -6.05 -9.42 4.87
CA TYR A 108 -4.99 -9.50 5.87
C TYR A 108 -4.76 -8.18 6.63
N GLN A 109 -5.63 -7.18 6.46
CA GLN A 109 -5.54 -5.89 7.16
C GLN A 109 -4.16 -5.21 7.02
N MET A 110 -3.61 -5.27 5.82
CA MET A 110 -2.37 -4.61 5.45
C MET A 110 -2.66 -3.18 5.05
N GLU A 111 -2.97 -2.31 6.03
CA GLU A 111 -3.16 -0.87 5.83
C GLU A 111 -2.05 -0.27 4.98
N GLY A 112 -0.86 -0.80 5.20
CA GLY A 112 0.29 -0.43 4.44
C GLY A 112 0.11 -0.63 2.92
N LEU A 113 -0.15 -1.87 2.55
CA LEU A 113 -0.29 -2.24 1.16
C LEU A 113 -1.55 -1.59 0.53
N LEU A 114 -2.61 -1.40 1.31
CA LEU A 114 -3.81 -0.67 0.88
C LEU A 114 -3.50 0.77 0.48
N HIS A 115 -2.73 1.52 1.27
CA HIS A 115 -2.34 2.89 0.92
C HIS A 115 -1.51 2.95 -0.37
N ARG A 116 -0.60 1.99 -0.58
CA ARG A 116 0.20 1.94 -1.82
C ARG A 116 -0.71 1.72 -3.03
N CYS A 117 -1.66 0.79 -2.93
CA CYS A 117 -2.69 0.59 -3.96
C CYS A 117 -3.51 1.86 -4.17
N GLU A 118 -3.91 2.53 -3.09
CA GLU A 118 -4.67 3.78 -3.14
C GLU A 118 -3.89 4.89 -3.86
N CYS A 119 -2.62 5.09 -3.52
CA CYS A 119 -1.75 6.09 -4.15
C CYS A 119 -1.60 5.85 -5.66
N PHE A 120 -1.50 4.59 -6.09
CA PHE A 120 -1.56 4.23 -7.50
C PHE A 120 -2.91 4.64 -8.12
N LEU A 121 -4.03 4.23 -7.52
CA LEU A 121 -5.38 4.48 -8.03
C LEU A 121 -5.75 5.97 -8.11
N VAL A 122 -5.23 6.80 -7.20
CA VAL A 122 -5.45 8.26 -7.26
C VAL A 122 -4.97 8.83 -8.59
N ASN A 123 -3.78 8.44 -9.04
CA ASN A 123 -3.16 8.97 -10.26
C ASN A 123 -3.54 8.17 -11.52
N HIS A 124 -4.00 6.94 -11.35
CA HIS A 124 -4.32 6.05 -12.44
C HIS A 124 -5.63 6.44 -13.17
N ARG A 125 -5.62 6.34 -14.51
CA ARG A 125 -6.77 6.68 -15.36
C ARG A 125 -7.66 5.45 -15.55
N MET A 126 -8.79 5.44 -14.87
CA MET A 126 -9.81 4.38 -15.00
C MET A 126 -11.22 4.97 -14.97
N PRO A 127 -12.26 4.24 -15.40
CA PRO A 127 -13.65 4.69 -15.30
C PRO A 127 -14.02 5.09 -13.87
N LEU A 128 -14.61 6.28 -13.68
CA LEU A 128 -14.88 6.83 -12.36
C LEU A 128 -15.73 5.90 -11.47
N LEU A 129 -16.77 5.27 -12.03
CA LEU A 129 -17.61 4.32 -11.29
C LEU A 129 -16.83 3.08 -10.82
N GLU A 130 -15.83 2.66 -11.59
CA GLU A 130 -14.96 1.55 -11.21
C GLU A 130 -14.03 1.95 -10.07
N LYS A 131 -13.45 3.14 -10.12
CA LYS A 131 -12.63 3.71 -9.05
C LYS A 131 -13.43 3.84 -7.75
N ILE A 132 -14.67 4.33 -7.82
CA ILE A 132 -15.60 4.43 -6.68
C ILE A 132 -15.91 3.03 -6.12
N TRP A 133 -16.16 2.06 -6.99
CA TRP A 133 -16.46 0.69 -6.57
C TRP A 133 -15.27 0.04 -5.84
N LEU A 134 -14.05 0.20 -6.34
CA LEU A 134 -12.85 -0.25 -5.62
C LEU A 134 -12.70 0.44 -4.28
N ALA A 135 -12.89 1.77 -4.25
CA ALA A 135 -12.75 2.55 -3.03
C ALA A 135 -13.75 2.13 -1.94
N ASP A 136 -15.01 1.92 -2.30
CA ASP A 136 -16.04 1.45 -1.37
C ASP A 136 -15.79 0.01 -0.89
N ARG A 137 -15.41 -0.88 -1.83
CA ARG A 137 -15.16 -2.29 -1.53
C ARG A 137 -14.01 -2.48 -0.56
N TYR A 138 -12.92 -1.76 -0.76
CA TYR A 138 -11.67 -1.90 0.00
C TYR A 138 -11.44 -0.79 1.03
N LYS A 139 -12.47 0.02 1.31
CA LYS A 139 -12.46 1.09 2.33
C LYS A 139 -11.32 2.10 2.14
N LEU A 140 -11.12 2.52 0.89
CA LEU A 140 -10.15 3.54 0.49
C LEU A 140 -10.80 4.92 0.54
N ASP A 141 -10.98 5.44 1.76
CA ASP A 141 -11.82 6.62 2.00
C ASP A 141 -11.27 7.90 1.34
N ARG A 142 -9.94 8.05 1.30
CA ARG A 142 -9.30 9.19 0.61
C ARG A 142 -9.58 9.13 -0.90
N LEU A 143 -9.43 7.97 -1.53
CA LEU A 143 -9.77 7.77 -2.94
C LEU A 143 -11.26 8.05 -3.21
N LEU A 144 -12.14 7.56 -2.33
CA LEU A 144 -13.58 7.77 -2.45
C LEU A 144 -13.93 9.26 -2.38
N VAL A 145 -13.39 10.01 -1.43
CA VAL A 145 -13.59 11.47 -1.33
C VAL A 145 -13.13 12.18 -2.60
N LEU A 146 -11.95 11.84 -3.12
CA LEU A 146 -11.44 12.42 -4.37
C LEU A 146 -12.36 12.12 -5.55
N CYS A 147 -12.81 10.87 -5.69
CA CYS A 147 -13.77 10.49 -6.72
C CYS A 147 -15.09 11.26 -6.60
N LEU A 148 -15.64 11.40 -5.39
CA LEU A 148 -16.87 12.16 -5.16
C LEU A 148 -16.71 13.63 -5.53
N ARG A 149 -15.53 14.24 -5.30
CA ARG A 149 -15.25 15.63 -5.71
C ARG A 149 -15.26 15.82 -7.22
N GLU A 150 -14.86 14.81 -7.99
CA GLU A 150 -14.87 14.85 -9.46
C GLU A 150 -16.27 14.80 -10.07
N ILE A 151 -17.27 14.27 -9.33
CA ILE A 151 -18.65 14.16 -9.81
C ILE A 151 -19.26 15.55 -10.00
N ARG A 152 -19.92 15.77 -11.14
CA ARG A 152 -20.66 17.00 -11.43
C ARG A 152 -22.16 16.72 -11.44
N PRO A 153 -23.00 17.75 -11.18
CA PRO A 153 -24.42 17.66 -11.52
C PRO A 153 -24.55 17.22 -12.97
N ASN A 154 -25.35 16.19 -13.25
CA ASN A 154 -25.53 15.55 -14.57
C ASN A 154 -24.44 14.57 -15.04
N HIS A 155 -23.49 14.16 -14.18
CA HIS A 155 -22.58 13.07 -14.52
C HIS A 155 -23.38 11.79 -14.86
N ARG A 156 -23.02 11.10 -15.95
CA ARG A 156 -23.75 9.90 -16.39
C ARG A 156 -23.02 8.65 -15.88
N PHE A 157 -23.64 7.96 -14.94
CA PHE A 157 -23.20 6.64 -14.49
C PHE A 157 -24.08 5.54 -15.09
N ASP A 158 -23.48 4.38 -15.33
CA ASP A 158 -24.25 3.15 -15.56
C ASP A 158 -24.77 2.63 -14.22
N LEU A 159 -26.05 2.90 -13.96
CA LEU A 159 -26.74 2.46 -12.74
C LEU A 159 -27.36 1.05 -12.87
N THR A 160 -27.14 0.38 -14.00
CA THR A 160 -27.63 -0.99 -14.28
C THR A 160 -26.52 -2.04 -14.20
N GLY A 161 -25.26 -1.59 -14.16
CA GLY A 161 -24.10 -2.45 -14.07
C GLY A 161 -23.89 -3.08 -12.69
N SER A 162 -23.26 -4.26 -12.67
CA SER A 162 -22.92 -5.00 -11.44
C SER A 162 -22.12 -4.18 -10.43
N ARG A 163 -21.22 -3.31 -10.91
CA ARG A 163 -20.43 -2.42 -10.05
C ARG A 163 -21.30 -1.47 -9.23
N TYR A 164 -22.31 -0.85 -9.85
CA TYR A 164 -23.24 0.02 -9.12
C TYR A 164 -24.05 -0.78 -8.09
N HIS A 165 -24.55 -1.96 -8.47
CA HIS A 165 -25.32 -2.80 -7.56
C HIS A 165 -24.51 -3.24 -6.32
N ALA A 166 -23.21 -3.51 -6.51
CA ALA A 166 -22.29 -3.90 -5.46
C ALA A 166 -21.86 -2.74 -4.53
N LEU A 167 -22.19 -1.48 -4.84
CA LEU A 167 -21.92 -0.37 -3.93
C LEU A 167 -22.77 -0.46 -2.66
N SER A 168 -22.18 -0.07 -1.54
CA SER A 168 -22.86 0.13 -0.28
C SER A 168 -23.92 1.24 -0.39
N ASP A 169 -24.97 1.13 0.42
CA ASP A 169 -26.06 2.12 0.43
C ASP A 169 -25.53 3.52 0.78
N ARG A 170 -24.54 3.60 1.68
CA ARG A 170 -23.84 4.85 2.02
C ARG A 170 -23.25 5.52 0.78
N VAL A 171 -22.54 4.76 -0.06
CA VAL A 171 -21.93 5.31 -1.27
C VAL A 171 -22.98 5.66 -2.32
N LYS A 172 -24.04 4.86 -2.45
CA LYS A 172 -25.18 5.20 -3.33
C LYS A 172 -25.85 6.52 -2.93
N VAL A 173 -25.98 6.80 -1.62
CA VAL A 173 -26.46 8.09 -1.11
C VAL A 173 -25.51 9.21 -1.50
N PHE A 174 -24.20 9.06 -1.29
CA PHE A 174 -23.24 10.08 -1.73
C PHE A 174 -23.31 10.34 -3.23
N LEU A 175 -23.43 9.30 -4.07
CA LEU A 175 -23.61 9.48 -5.51
C LEU A 175 -24.87 10.30 -5.82
N LEU A 176 -25.99 9.99 -5.18
CA LEU A 176 -27.24 10.71 -5.35
C LEU A 176 -27.09 12.20 -4.97
N GLU A 177 -26.49 12.49 -3.82
CA GLU A 177 -26.23 13.84 -3.34
C GLU A 177 -25.36 14.64 -4.32
N ARG A 178 -24.28 14.02 -4.81
CA ARG A 178 -23.37 14.64 -5.77
C ARG A 178 -24.02 14.92 -7.12
N LEU A 179 -24.88 14.01 -7.59
CA LEU A 179 -25.64 14.21 -8.83
C LEU A 179 -26.67 15.35 -8.72
N HIS A 180 -27.16 15.65 -7.51
CA HIS A 180 -28.06 16.77 -7.23
C HIS A 180 -27.34 18.08 -6.85
N GLY A 181 -26.00 18.09 -6.89
CA GLY A 181 -25.19 19.30 -6.69
C GLY A 181 -24.82 19.62 -5.25
N ASN A 182 -25.05 18.71 -4.30
CA ASN A 182 -24.51 18.86 -2.94
C ASN A 182 -22.98 18.77 -2.97
N THR A 183 -22.31 19.41 -2.01
CA THR A 183 -20.85 19.35 -1.88
C THR A 183 -20.39 17.94 -1.51
N ALA A 184 -19.21 17.54 -1.98
CA ALA A 184 -18.58 16.31 -1.49
C ALA A 184 -18.24 16.44 -0.01
N PRO A 185 -18.29 15.34 0.76
CA PRO A 185 -17.78 15.34 2.12
C PRO A 185 -16.30 15.75 2.12
N GLU A 186 -15.88 16.53 3.12
CA GLU A 186 -14.46 16.86 3.29
C GLU A 186 -13.68 15.60 3.68
N GLU A 187 -14.25 14.81 4.60
CA GLU A 187 -13.73 13.53 5.08
C GLU A 187 -14.90 12.56 5.26
N ILE A 188 -14.62 11.27 5.15
CA ILE A 188 -15.55 10.20 5.50
C ILE A 188 -15.30 9.92 6.98
N PRO A 189 -16.30 10.06 7.88
CA PRO A 189 -16.10 9.79 9.29
C PRO A 189 -15.59 8.36 9.50
N GLU A 190 -14.34 8.24 9.94
CA GLU A 190 -13.72 7.02 10.42
C GLU A 190 -13.89 6.94 11.95
N PRO A 191 -14.01 5.73 12.53
CA PRO A 191 -13.92 5.59 13.97
C PRO A 191 -12.56 6.13 14.47
N PRO A 192 -12.52 6.79 15.64
CA PRO A 192 -11.26 7.33 16.16
C PRO A 192 -10.23 6.21 16.29
N ILE A 193 -9.06 6.40 15.66
CA ILE A 193 -7.92 5.50 15.79
C ILE A 193 -7.44 5.55 17.24
N ASP A 194 -7.39 4.39 17.89
CA ASP A 194 -6.82 4.27 19.23
C ASP A 194 -5.30 4.43 19.17
N LEU A 195 -4.84 5.67 19.33
CA LEU A 195 -3.43 6.00 19.36
C LEU A 195 -2.74 5.57 20.67
N GLU A 196 -3.46 5.09 21.70
CA GLU A 196 -2.83 4.59 22.93
C GLU A 196 -1.92 3.39 22.65
N TYR A 197 -2.26 2.59 21.64
CA TYR A 197 -1.42 1.47 21.20
C TYR A 197 0.00 1.91 20.82
N PHE A 198 0.14 3.06 20.16
CA PHE A 198 1.46 3.61 19.78
C PHE A 198 2.17 4.36 20.91
N GLN A 199 1.57 4.50 22.09
CA GLN A 199 2.24 5.17 23.22
C GLN A 199 3.12 4.21 24.02
N ARG A 200 3.00 2.91 23.80
CA ARG A 200 3.78 1.87 24.48
C ARG A 200 4.76 1.22 23.52
N SER A 201 6.00 1.05 23.96
CA SER A 201 6.97 0.24 23.23
C SER A 201 6.52 -1.21 23.21
N THR A 202 6.63 -1.85 22.04
CA THR A 202 6.40 -3.29 21.86
C THR A 202 7.56 -3.88 21.07
N ASP A 203 7.63 -5.20 20.98
CA ASP A 203 8.67 -5.88 20.18
C ASP A 203 8.62 -5.49 18.69
N LEU A 204 7.47 -4.98 18.23
CA LEU A 204 7.31 -4.50 16.87
C LEU A 204 7.50 -3.00 16.74
N ASN A 205 6.87 -2.23 17.62
CA ASN A 205 6.96 -0.78 17.62
C ASN A 205 7.91 -0.38 18.74
N PHE A 206 9.20 -0.30 18.44
CA PHE A 206 10.24 -0.02 19.44
C PHE A 206 11.05 1.24 19.15
N ALA A 207 11.01 1.76 17.91
CA ALA A 207 11.64 3.05 17.60
C ALA A 207 10.73 4.18 18.09
N SER A 208 11.27 5.17 18.79
CA SER A 208 10.47 6.30 19.31
C SER A 208 10.54 7.51 18.37
N ILE A 209 9.39 8.11 18.05
CA ILE A 209 9.27 9.41 17.40
C ILE A 209 8.62 10.40 18.38
N ARG A 210 9.14 11.63 18.40
CA ARG A 210 8.58 12.72 19.20
C ARG A 210 7.77 13.66 18.32
N ALA A 211 6.48 13.79 18.62
CA ALA A 211 5.62 14.76 17.96
C ALA A 211 5.94 16.20 18.42
N LYS A 212 5.50 17.20 17.64
CA LYS A 212 5.65 18.63 17.99
C LYS A 212 5.01 18.99 19.33
N SER A 213 3.99 18.25 19.77
CA SER A 213 3.36 18.38 21.08
C SER A 213 4.20 17.86 22.25
N GLY A 214 5.39 17.29 21.98
CA GLY A 214 6.24 16.64 22.97
C GLY A 214 5.85 15.20 23.29
N ARG A 215 4.69 14.72 22.82
CA ARG A 215 4.25 13.32 22.97
C ARG A 215 5.17 12.37 22.21
N ILE A 216 5.43 11.21 22.80
CA ILE A 216 6.27 10.16 22.23
C ILE A 216 5.35 9.06 21.70
N TYR A 217 5.62 8.61 20.48
CA TYR A 217 5.02 7.45 19.86
C TYR A 217 6.09 6.43 19.53
N TYR A 218 5.81 5.17 19.77
CA TYR A 218 6.62 4.05 19.36
C TYR A 218 6.08 3.47 18.06
N VAL A 219 6.99 3.21 17.14
CA VAL A 219 6.71 2.89 15.74
C VAL A 219 7.69 1.83 15.28
N ASN A 220 7.32 1.10 14.24
CA ASN A 220 8.21 0.12 13.65
C ASN A 220 9.18 0.82 12.68
N PRO A 221 10.51 0.74 12.90
CA PRO A 221 11.48 1.43 12.05
C PRO A 221 11.54 0.86 10.63
N TYR A 222 11.25 -0.44 10.43
CA TYR A 222 11.18 -1.04 9.10
C TYR A 222 9.97 -0.52 8.32
N TYR A 223 8.83 -0.35 9.00
CA TYR A 223 7.65 0.28 8.42
C TYR A 223 7.98 1.71 8.01
N ILE A 224 8.59 2.50 8.89
CA ILE A 224 8.97 3.88 8.52
C ILE A 224 9.95 3.91 7.36
N ALA A 225 10.95 3.03 7.34
CA ALA A 225 11.90 2.97 6.24
C ALA A 225 11.23 2.61 4.91
N ALA A 226 10.28 1.67 4.92
CA ALA A 226 9.52 1.28 3.73
C ALA A 226 8.50 2.34 3.27
N TRP A 227 8.14 3.30 4.13
CA TRP A 227 7.08 4.29 3.92
C TRP A 227 7.56 5.72 3.75
N SER A 228 8.80 5.99 4.16
CA SER A 228 9.37 7.31 4.16
C SER A 228 10.00 7.61 2.81
N ASN A 229 9.34 8.44 2.01
CA ASN A 229 9.92 9.04 0.81
C ASN A 229 11.16 9.90 1.14
N LEU A 230 11.40 10.26 2.42
CA LEU A 230 12.62 10.99 2.81
C LEU A 230 13.90 10.23 2.44
N PHE A 231 13.87 8.89 2.44
CA PHE A 231 15.05 8.10 2.07
C PHE A 231 15.25 7.97 0.56
N GLN A 232 14.21 8.15 -0.26
CA GLN A 232 14.36 8.25 -1.72
C GLN A 232 15.03 9.58 -2.12
N VAL A 233 14.62 10.70 -1.49
CA VAL A 233 15.14 12.04 -1.81
C VAL A 233 16.58 12.25 -1.31
N SER A 234 16.98 11.59 -0.22
CA SER A 234 18.30 11.80 0.38
C SER A 234 19.45 11.10 -0.36
N PHE A 235 19.17 10.09 -1.18
CA PHE A 235 20.18 9.34 -1.95
C PHE A 235 20.26 9.74 -3.43
N PHE A 236 19.21 10.37 -3.97
CA PHE A 236 19.15 10.84 -5.35
C PHE A 236 18.57 12.27 -5.38
N PRO A 237 19.40 13.30 -5.11
CA PRO A 237 18.94 14.68 -4.99
C PRO A 237 18.39 15.29 -6.29
N ASP A 238 18.52 14.62 -7.44
CA ASP A 238 18.19 15.19 -8.75
C ASP A 238 16.88 14.66 -9.39
N LEU A 239 16.07 13.86 -8.68
CA LEU A 239 14.73 13.51 -9.17
C LEU A 239 13.69 14.55 -8.74
N HIS A 240 13.58 15.62 -9.52
CA HIS A 240 12.40 16.47 -9.52
C HIS A 240 11.27 15.80 -10.33
N ILE A 241 10.16 15.47 -9.66
CA ILE A 241 8.84 15.20 -10.27
C ILE A 241 8.20 16.53 -10.66
#